data_AF-A0A7T3RJQ8-F1
#
_entry.id   AF-A0A7T3RJQ8-F1
#
_cell.length_a   1.000
_cell.length_b   1.000
_cell.length_c   1.000
_cell.angle_alpha   90.00
_cell.angle_beta   90.00
_cell.angle_gamma   90.00
#
_symmetry.space_group_name_H-M   'P 1'
#
loop_
_entity.id
_entity.type
_entity.pdbx_description
1 polymer ?
#
loop_
_entity_poly.entity_id
_entity_poly.type
_entity_poly.pdbx_seq_one_letter_code
_entity_poly.pdbx_strand_id
1 'polypeptide(L)'
;HSPMYYFICCLAVSDILVSISNFVETLFILLIDNRVMILQDETARHMDNVMDVLICCSFMASLSFLGVIAIDRYITIFYALRYHSIMTIQRAVVIIAAIWVISTGASTIFIAFDDNKTVVLCLLTYLLFMLTLIMGLYIHMFMLARRHARAISRMHRKHTAPPRTSLKGAITLSILLGVFFVCWGPFFLHLILFVTCPNHPFCHCYFQYFNLCVILVICNSV
;
A
#
# COMPACT_ATOMS: atom_id res chain seq x y z
N HIS A 1 7.73 -20.98 11.49
CA HIS A 1 7.23 -19.59 11.44
C HIS A 1 6.29 -19.44 10.25
N SER A 2 5.17 -18.71 10.42
CA SER A 2 4.22 -18.47 9.32
C SER A 2 4.85 -17.57 8.25
N PRO A 3 4.77 -17.89 6.95
CA PRO A 3 5.27 -17.06 5.84
C PRO A 3 4.79 -15.61 5.90
N MET A 4 3.60 -15.38 6.45
CA MET A 4 2.98 -14.08 6.64
C MET A 4 3.86 -13.06 7.39
N TYR A 5 4.65 -13.51 8.37
CA TYR A 5 5.53 -12.60 9.14
C TYR A 5 6.63 -11.98 8.27
N TYR A 6 7.15 -12.73 7.30
CA TYR A 6 8.17 -12.20 6.39
C TYR A 6 7.60 -11.08 5.52
N PHE A 7 6.36 -11.22 5.02
CA PHE A 7 5.70 -10.16 4.25
C PHE A 7 5.46 -8.90 5.08
N ILE A 8 5.05 -9.06 6.35
CA ILE A 8 4.86 -7.91 7.26
C ILE A 8 6.19 -7.21 7.54
N CYS A 9 7.26 -7.96 7.78
CA CYS A 9 8.59 -7.37 7.98
C CYS A 9 9.06 -6.60 6.73
N CYS A 10 8.89 -7.18 5.53
CA CYS A 10 9.26 -6.50 4.29
C CYS A 10 8.41 -5.26 4.03
N LEU A 11 7.11 -5.30 4.35
CA LEU A 11 6.23 -4.13 4.31
C LEU A 11 6.74 -3.01 5.23
N ALA A 12 7.06 -3.35 6.48
CA ALA A 12 7.59 -2.36 7.42
C ALA A 12 8.92 -1.76 6.94
N VAL A 13 9.80 -2.59 6.34
CA VAL A 13 11.06 -2.13 5.76
C VAL A 13 10.81 -1.17 4.60
N SER A 14 9.89 -1.49 3.69
CA SER A 14 9.60 -0.60 2.55
C SER A 14 8.92 0.70 2.99
N ASP A 15 8.03 0.67 3.98
CA ASP A 15 7.41 1.88 4.52
C ASP A 15 8.44 2.79 5.22
N ILE A 16 9.33 2.22 6.04
CA ILE A 16 10.45 2.96 6.65
C ILE A 16 11.35 3.57 5.57
N LEU A 17 11.62 2.83 4.49
CA LEU A 17 12.46 3.31 3.40
C LEU A 17 11.82 4.50 2.67
N VAL A 18 10.50 4.50 2.46
CA VAL A 18 9.77 5.67 1.94
C VAL A 18 9.96 6.87 2.85
N SER A 19 9.73 6.71 4.16
CA SER A 19 9.82 7.81 5.13
C SER A 19 11.24 8.39 5.22
N ILE A 20 12.26 7.54 5.27
CA ILE A 20 13.67 7.97 5.30
C ILE A 20 14.03 8.70 4.02
N SER A 21 13.66 8.16 2.84
CA SER A 21 14.03 8.76 1.56
C SER A 21 13.43 10.16 1.41
N ASN A 22 12.15 10.32 1.74
CA ASN A 22 11.46 11.61 1.69
C ASN A 22 12.01 12.62 2.71
N PHE A 23 12.32 12.15 3.93
CA PHE A 23 12.98 13.00 4.93
C PHE A 23 14.35 13.50 4.43
N VAL A 24 15.16 12.62 3.84
CA VAL A 24 16.48 12.99 3.36
C VAL A 24 16.38 13.91 2.13
N GLU A 25 15.47 13.64 1.19
CA GLU A 25 15.18 14.53 0.05
C GLU A 25 14.79 15.94 0.52
N THR A 26 13.83 16.03 1.45
CA THR A 26 13.39 17.31 2.04
C THR A 26 14.54 18.05 2.71
N LEU A 27 15.38 17.33 3.45
CA LEU A 27 16.56 17.91 4.11
C LEU A 27 17.57 18.45 3.07
N PHE A 28 17.79 17.73 1.97
CA PHE A 28 18.67 18.19 0.89
C PHE A 28 18.14 19.45 0.24
N ILE A 29 16.85 19.49 -0.12
CA ILE A 29 16.20 20.67 -0.69
C ILE A 29 16.36 21.88 0.25
N LEU A 30 16.13 21.69 1.55
CA LEU A 30 16.24 22.75 2.55
C LEU A 30 17.67 23.26 2.72
N LEU A 31 18.69 22.39 2.67
CA LEU A 31 20.10 22.78 2.79
C LEU A 31 20.63 23.51 1.54
N ILE A 32 20.13 23.13 0.36
CA ILE A 32 20.43 23.81 -0.91
C ILE A 32 19.77 25.19 -0.93
N ASP A 33 18.50 25.30 -0.54
CA ASP A 33 17.74 26.57 -0.53
C ASP A 33 18.36 27.60 0.43
N ASN A 34 18.82 27.15 1.60
CA ASN A 34 19.53 28.00 2.58
C ASN A 34 20.98 28.34 2.20
N ARG A 35 21.45 27.99 0.99
CA ARG A 35 22.83 28.21 0.49
C ARG A 35 23.93 27.59 1.37
N VAL A 36 23.58 26.63 2.25
CA VAL A 36 24.54 25.98 3.17
C VAL A 36 25.37 24.94 2.44
N MET A 37 24.79 24.26 1.44
CA MET A 37 25.50 23.36 0.53
C MET A 37 25.46 23.91 -0.89
N ILE A 38 26.64 24.19 -1.46
CA ILE A 38 26.82 24.49 -2.88
C ILE A 38 27.24 23.17 -3.54
N LEU A 39 26.26 22.37 -3.95
CA LEU A 39 26.51 21.15 -4.72
C LEU A 39 26.63 21.50 -6.21
N GLN A 40 27.49 20.79 -6.93
CA GLN A 40 27.59 20.91 -8.38
C GLN A 40 26.32 20.36 -9.03
N ASP A 41 25.81 21.00 -10.08
CA ASP A 41 24.51 20.66 -10.69
C ASP A 41 24.39 19.18 -11.08
N GLU A 42 25.47 18.57 -11.55
CA GLU A 42 25.55 17.13 -11.87
C GLU A 42 25.35 16.23 -10.64
N THR A 43 25.98 16.58 -9.52
CA THR A 43 25.86 15.81 -8.26
C THR A 43 24.48 15.97 -7.65
N ALA A 44 23.87 17.16 -7.74
CA ALA A 44 22.53 17.41 -7.26
C ALA A 44 21.51 16.57 -8.05
N ARG A 45 21.60 16.58 -9.39
CA ARG A 45 20.71 15.80 -10.26
C ARG A 45 20.86 14.28 -10.09
N HIS A 46 22.08 13.79 -9.88
CA HIS A 46 22.28 12.37 -9.60
C HIS A 46 21.65 11.96 -8.27
N MET A 47 21.77 12.79 -7.23
CA MET A 47 21.17 12.49 -5.93
C MET A 47 19.65 12.53 -5.99
N ASP A 48 19.08 13.51 -6.69
CA ASP A 48 17.64 13.64 -6.96
C ASP A 48 17.08 12.37 -7.60
N ASN A 49 17.66 11.95 -8.72
CA ASN A 49 17.28 10.71 -9.41
C ASN A 49 17.38 9.47 -8.51
N VAL A 50 18.42 9.36 -7.67
CA VAL A 50 18.59 8.23 -6.74
C VAL A 50 17.48 8.22 -5.69
N MET A 51 17.14 9.39 -5.13
CA MET A 51 16.05 9.50 -4.16
C MET A 51 14.70 9.19 -4.79
N ASP A 52 14.43 9.69 -5.99
CA ASP A 52 13.22 9.38 -6.73
C ASP A 52 13.08 7.87 -7.00
N VAL A 53 14.18 7.21 -7.41
CA VAL A 53 14.18 5.75 -7.63
C VAL A 53 13.86 5.03 -6.33
N LEU A 54 14.44 5.47 -5.22
CA LEU A 54 14.27 4.86 -3.91
C LEU A 54 12.84 5.04 -3.37
N ILE A 55 12.27 6.23 -3.51
CA ILE A 55 10.90 6.55 -3.11
C ILE A 55 9.92 5.72 -3.95
N CYS A 56 10.10 5.72 -5.27
CA CYS A 56 9.27 5.01 -6.22
C CYS A 56 9.32 3.49 -5.97
N CYS A 57 10.52 2.91 -5.79
CA CYS A 57 10.65 1.46 -5.61
C CYS A 57 10.05 1.02 -4.28
N SER A 58 10.24 1.81 -3.23
CA SER A 58 9.72 1.52 -1.89
C SER A 58 8.19 1.58 -1.87
N PHE A 59 7.59 2.59 -2.51
CA PHE A 59 6.15 2.70 -2.66
C PHE A 59 5.55 1.52 -3.43
N MET A 60 6.13 1.16 -4.59
CA MET A 60 5.67 0.03 -5.39
C MET A 60 5.79 -1.30 -4.64
N ALA A 61 6.86 -1.49 -3.86
CA ALA A 61 7.09 -2.66 -3.03
C ALA A 61 6.07 -2.73 -1.87
N SER A 62 5.85 -1.64 -1.14
CA SER A 62 4.85 -1.57 -0.04
C SER A 62 3.46 -1.96 -0.52
N LEU A 63 3.01 -1.41 -1.65
CA LEU A 63 1.71 -1.77 -2.26
C LEU A 63 1.63 -3.25 -2.65
N SER A 64 2.71 -3.78 -3.22
CA SER A 64 2.80 -5.20 -3.59
C SER A 64 2.72 -6.09 -2.37
N PHE A 65 3.42 -5.75 -1.27
CA PHE A 65 3.37 -6.50 -0.03
C PHE A 65 1.98 -6.46 0.62
N LEU A 66 1.29 -5.31 0.60
CA LEU A 66 -0.11 -5.23 1.03
C LEU A 66 -1.02 -6.15 0.20
N GLY A 67 -0.82 -6.19 -1.12
CA GLY A 67 -1.52 -7.10 -2.02
C GLY A 67 -1.28 -8.56 -1.70
N VAL A 68 -0.02 -8.95 -1.51
CA VAL A 68 0.36 -10.32 -1.13
C VAL A 68 -0.18 -10.71 0.24
N ILE A 69 -0.17 -9.81 1.22
CA ILE A 69 -0.79 -10.06 2.54
C ILE A 69 -2.30 -10.28 2.39
N ALA A 70 -2.99 -9.50 1.54
CA ALA A 70 -4.42 -9.71 1.28
C ALA A 70 -4.67 -11.09 0.63
N ILE A 71 -3.83 -11.50 -0.32
CA ILE A 71 -3.88 -12.81 -0.97
C ILE A 71 -3.56 -13.95 0.02
N ASP A 72 -2.52 -13.82 0.85
CA ASP A 72 -2.15 -14.83 1.85
C ASP A 72 -3.26 -15.01 2.89
N ARG A 73 -3.87 -13.91 3.37
CA ARG A 73 -5.06 -13.96 4.24
C ARG A 73 -6.24 -14.65 3.55
N TYR A 74 -6.46 -14.34 2.28
CA TYR A 74 -7.49 -15.00 1.47
C TYR A 74 -7.26 -16.51 1.40
N ILE A 75 -6.04 -16.96 1.06
CA ILE A 75 -5.69 -18.38 0.99
C ILE A 75 -5.83 -19.06 2.36
N THR A 76 -5.37 -18.41 3.43
CA THR A 76 -5.45 -18.93 4.81
C THR A 76 -6.90 -19.18 5.22
N ILE A 77 -7.82 -18.28 4.88
CA ILE A 77 -9.23 -18.37 5.28
C ILE A 77 -10.01 -19.36 4.40
N PHE A 78 -9.80 -19.34 3.09
CA PHE A 78 -10.58 -20.19 2.16
C PHE A 78 -10.02 -21.59 1.96
N TYR A 79 -8.70 -21.74 2.09
CA TYR A 79 -7.99 -22.99 1.87
C TYR A 79 -7.24 -23.42 3.14
N ALA A 80 -7.83 -23.20 4.32
CA ALA A 80 -7.21 -23.49 5.61
C ALA A 80 -6.55 -24.89 5.69
N LEU A 81 -7.21 -25.93 5.17
CA LEU A 81 -6.68 -27.31 5.17
C LEU A 81 -5.58 -27.57 4.12
N ARG A 82 -5.48 -26.74 3.08
CA ARG A 82 -4.45 -26.84 2.02
C ARG A 82 -3.39 -25.74 2.14
N TYR A 83 -3.51 -24.81 3.08
CA TYR A 83 -2.61 -23.66 3.24
C TYR A 83 -1.15 -24.11 3.30
N HIS A 84 -0.85 -25.11 4.14
CA HIS A 84 0.51 -25.63 4.32
C HIS A 84 1.09 -26.27 3.04
N SER A 85 0.26 -26.69 2.09
CA SER A 85 0.71 -27.20 0.79
C SER A 85 0.81 -26.10 -0.27
N ILE A 86 0.02 -25.03 -0.17
CA ILE A 86 -0.04 -23.94 -1.14
C ILE A 86 1.07 -22.92 -0.86
N MET A 87 1.22 -22.51 0.41
CA MET A 87 2.12 -21.44 0.81
C MET A 87 3.28 -21.98 1.63
N THR A 88 4.41 -22.20 0.95
CA THR A 88 5.66 -22.63 1.58
C THR A 88 6.61 -21.45 1.76
N ILE A 89 7.57 -21.58 2.69
CA ILE A 89 8.58 -20.55 2.95
C ILE A 89 9.39 -20.25 1.67
N GLN A 90 9.75 -21.27 0.88
CA GLN A 90 10.47 -21.08 -0.38
C GLN A 90 9.67 -20.22 -1.37
N ARG A 91 8.36 -20.47 -1.53
CA ARG A 91 7.49 -19.67 -2.39
C ARG A 91 7.39 -18.23 -1.89
N ALA A 92 7.29 -18.03 -0.58
CA ALA A 92 7.24 -16.70 0.02
C ALA A 92 8.52 -15.90 -0.24
N VAL A 93 9.70 -16.52 -0.11
CA VAL A 93 10.99 -15.89 -0.42
C VAL A 93 11.08 -15.54 -1.91
N VAL A 94 10.64 -16.42 -2.81
CA VAL A 94 10.59 -16.13 -4.25
C VAL A 94 9.67 -14.94 -4.54
N ILE A 95 8.50 -14.85 -3.90
CA ILE A 95 7.59 -13.71 -4.06
C ILE A 95 8.23 -12.41 -3.56
N ILE A 96 8.89 -12.44 -2.39
CA ILE A 96 9.59 -11.26 -1.85
C ILE A 96 10.68 -10.78 -2.82
N ALA A 97 11.53 -11.69 -3.28
CA ALA A 97 12.59 -11.37 -4.24
C ALA A 97 12.01 -10.81 -5.54
N ALA A 98 10.94 -11.40 -6.06
CA ALA A 98 10.27 -10.92 -7.27
C ALA A 98 9.70 -9.50 -7.08
N ILE A 99 9.07 -9.21 -5.94
CA ILE A 99 8.56 -7.87 -5.63
C ILE A 99 9.69 -6.84 -5.67
N TRP A 100 10.78 -7.09 -4.94
CA TRP A 100 11.91 -6.16 -4.94
C TRP A 100 12.49 -5.94 -6.33
N VAL A 101 12.74 -7.02 -7.10
CA VAL A 101 13.31 -6.92 -8.44
C VAL A 101 12.38 -6.17 -9.40
N ILE A 102 11.08 -6.48 -9.40
CA ILE A 102 10.11 -5.85 -10.28
C ILE A 102 9.92 -4.38 -9.90
N SER A 103 9.83 -4.06 -8.61
CA SER A 103 9.68 -2.69 -8.13
C SER A 103 10.92 -1.85 -8.48
N THR A 104 12.13 -2.33 -8.18
CA THR A 104 13.36 -1.59 -8.54
C THR A 104 13.48 -1.42 -10.05
N GLY A 105 13.26 -2.47 -10.83
CA GLY A 105 13.33 -2.40 -12.29
C GLY A 105 12.33 -1.40 -12.89
N ALA A 106 11.07 -1.45 -12.44
CA ALA A 106 10.04 -0.52 -12.89
C ALA A 106 10.36 0.93 -12.51
N SER A 107 10.81 1.18 -11.27
CA SER A 107 11.18 2.52 -10.81
C SER A 107 12.34 3.12 -11.58
N THR A 108 13.40 2.34 -11.84
CA THR A 108 14.53 2.80 -12.66
C THR A 108 14.08 3.11 -14.09
N ILE A 109 13.22 2.28 -14.68
CA ILE A 109 12.64 2.52 -16.00
C ILE A 109 11.85 3.84 -16.00
N PHE A 110 10.93 4.03 -15.07
CA PHE A 110 10.10 5.24 -15.03
C PHE A 110 10.93 6.52 -14.99
N ILE A 111 11.98 6.56 -14.17
CA ILE A 111 12.83 7.76 -14.05
C ILE A 111 13.77 7.92 -15.25
N ALA A 112 14.23 6.83 -15.86
CA ALA A 112 15.06 6.90 -17.06
C ALA A 112 14.32 7.45 -18.28
N PHE A 113 12.99 7.34 -18.34
CA PHE A 113 12.18 7.83 -19.47
C PHE A 113 11.74 9.31 -19.35
N ASP A 114 12.13 10.03 -18.28
CA ASP A 114 12.07 11.50 -18.03
C ASP A 114 10.77 12.26 -18.38
N ASP A 115 9.67 11.56 -18.70
CA ASP A 115 8.35 12.17 -18.90
C ASP A 115 7.55 12.12 -17.61
N ASN A 116 7.69 13.18 -16.80
CA ASN A 116 7.03 13.37 -15.51
C ASN A 116 5.53 13.06 -15.54
N LYS A 117 4.83 13.39 -16.64
CA LYS A 117 3.38 13.13 -16.73
C LYS A 117 3.10 11.65 -16.91
N THR A 118 3.89 10.98 -17.73
CA THR A 118 3.76 9.54 -17.98
C THR A 118 4.12 8.74 -16.74
N VAL A 119 5.19 9.11 -16.02
CA VAL A 119 5.57 8.48 -14.75
C VAL A 119 4.46 8.60 -13.72
N VAL A 120 3.93 9.81 -13.51
CA VAL A 120 2.83 10.05 -12.56
C VAL A 120 1.61 9.22 -12.98
N LEU A 121 1.23 9.20 -14.26
CA LEU A 121 0.10 8.41 -14.73
C LEU A 121 0.31 6.89 -14.51
N CYS A 122 1.50 6.36 -14.78
CA CYS A 122 1.86 4.98 -14.53
C CYS A 122 1.78 4.60 -13.04
N LEU A 123 2.29 5.45 -12.16
CA LEU A 123 2.22 5.23 -10.70
C LEU A 123 0.78 5.27 -10.19
N LEU A 124 -0.01 6.24 -10.67
CA LEU A 124 -1.41 6.38 -10.29
C LEU A 124 -2.26 5.20 -10.78
N THR A 125 -2.06 4.76 -12.02
CA THR A 125 -2.76 3.59 -12.57
C THR A 125 -2.39 2.31 -11.83
N TYR A 126 -1.10 2.11 -11.53
CA TYR A 126 -0.62 0.98 -10.73
C TYR A 126 -1.25 0.98 -9.33
N LEU A 127 -1.25 2.13 -8.66
CA LEU A 127 -1.86 2.29 -7.35
C LEU A 127 -3.35 1.94 -7.38
N LEU A 128 -4.13 2.54 -8.28
CA LEU A 128 -5.56 2.28 -8.41
C LEU A 128 -5.86 0.80 -8.66
N PHE A 129 -5.07 0.16 -9.53
CA PHE A 129 -5.20 -1.26 -9.81
C PHE A 129 -4.96 -2.11 -8.55
N MET A 130 -3.88 -1.86 -7.82
CA MET A 130 -3.57 -2.61 -6.60
C MET A 130 -4.60 -2.38 -5.50
N LEU A 131 -5.04 -1.14 -5.29
CA LEU A 131 -6.04 -0.85 -4.26
C LEU A 131 -7.40 -1.48 -4.58
N THR A 132 -7.84 -1.45 -5.85
CA THR A 132 -9.09 -2.10 -6.26
C THR A 132 -9.02 -3.62 -6.10
N LEU A 133 -7.86 -4.23 -6.41
CA LEU A 133 -7.60 -5.65 -6.17
C LEU A 133 -7.68 -5.99 -4.67
N ILE A 134 -6.98 -5.25 -3.81
CA ILE A 134 -6.99 -5.47 -2.35
C ILE A 134 -8.41 -5.33 -1.79
N MET A 135 -9.14 -4.29 -2.20
CA MET A 135 -10.50 -4.06 -1.76
C MET A 135 -11.47 -5.13 -2.26
N GLY A 136 -11.34 -5.55 -3.52
CA GLY A 136 -12.11 -6.66 -4.07
C GLY A 136 -11.90 -7.95 -3.28
N LEU A 137 -10.65 -8.29 -2.96
CA LEU A 137 -10.31 -9.47 -2.16
C LEU A 137 -10.91 -9.40 -0.75
N TYR A 138 -10.81 -8.25 -0.08
CA TYR A 138 -11.35 -8.08 1.27
C TYR A 138 -12.89 -8.07 1.30
N ILE A 139 -13.55 -7.42 0.34
CA ILE A 139 -15.02 -7.43 0.21
C ILE A 139 -15.51 -8.85 -0.07
N HIS A 140 -14.88 -9.55 -1.02
CA HIS A 140 -15.24 -10.92 -1.35
C HIS A 140 -15.08 -11.85 -0.14
N MET A 141 -13.97 -11.70 0.59
CA MET A 141 -13.72 -12.46 1.80
C MET A 141 -14.78 -12.20 2.88
N PHE A 142 -15.15 -10.94 3.11
CA PHE A 142 -16.18 -10.57 4.07
C PHE A 142 -17.57 -11.11 3.66
N MET A 143 -17.94 -10.95 2.40
CA MET A 143 -19.18 -11.48 1.83
C MET A 143 -19.29 -12.98 2.03
N LEU A 144 -18.21 -13.72 1.73
CA LEU A 144 -18.18 -15.17 1.83
C LEU A 144 -18.17 -15.64 3.30
N ALA A 145 -17.44 -14.97 4.19
CA ALA A 145 -17.51 -15.21 5.63
C ALA A 145 -18.95 -15.02 6.17
N ARG A 146 -19.65 -13.96 5.73
CA ARG A 146 -21.07 -13.75 6.08
C ARG A 146 -21.98 -14.82 5.49
N ARG A 147 -21.71 -15.29 4.27
CA ARG A 147 -22.46 -16.42 3.68
C ARG A 147 -22.28 -17.69 4.51
N HIS A 148 -21.06 -18.03 4.92
CA HIS A 148 -20.81 -19.17 5.81
C HIS A 148 -21.52 -19.02 7.16
N ALA A 149 -21.44 -17.84 7.78
CA ALA A 149 -22.16 -17.56 9.04
C ALA A 149 -23.69 -17.72 8.90
N ARG A 150 -24.27 -17.25 7.78
CA ARG A 150 -25.71 -17.41 7.49
C ARG A 150 -26.10 -18.85 7.15
N ALA A 151 -25.24 -19.60 6.47
CA ALA A 151 -25.50 -21.02 6.16
C ALA A 151 -25.49 -21.86 7.44
N ILE A 152 -24.55 -21.60 8.35
CA ILE A 152 -24.47 -22.26 9.65
C ILE A 152 -25.68 -21.90 10.52
N SER A 153 -26.12 -20.64 10.56
CA SER A 153 -27.31 -20.26 11.34
C SER A 153 -28.60 -20.88 10.84
N ARG A 154 -28.70 -21.17 9.53
CA ARG A 154 -29.83 -21.92 8.94
C ARG A 154 -29.81 -23.40 9.33
N MET A 155 -28.63 -24.02 9.42
CA MET A 155 -28.45 -25.42 9.84
C MET A 155 -28.63 -25.62 11.36
N HIS A 156 -28.19 -24.66 12.20
CA HIS A 156 -28.19 -24.79 13.67
C HIS A 156 -29.43 -24.23 14.39
N ARG A 157 -30.50 -23.87 13.66
CA ARG A 157 -31.75 -23.34 14.25
C ARG A 157 -32.43 -24.29 15.24
N LYS A 158 -31.95 -25.52 15.43
CA LYS A 158 -32.56 -26.47 16.35
C LYS A 158 -31.90 -26.67 17.72
N HIS A 159 -30.61 -26.35 17.99
CA HIS A 159 -30.09 -26.72 19.33
C HIS A 159 -28.98 -25.93 20.04
N THR A 160 -28.28 -24.94 19.49
CA THR A 160 -27.23 -24.25 20.29
C THR A 160 -26.85 -22.88 19.74
N ALA A 161 -26.59 -21.95 20.66
CA ALA A 161 -26.15 -20.58 20.39
C ALA A 161 -24.92 -20.53 19.43
N PRO A 162 -24.78 -19.48 18.61
CA PRO A 162 -23.71 -19.39 17.63
C PRO A 162 -22.32 -19.43 18.30
N PRO A 163 -21.34 -20.17 17.74
CA PRO A 163 -20.00 -20.25 18.30
C PRO A 163 -19.33 -18.86 18.23
N ARG A 164 -18.95 -18.32 19.39
CA ARG A 164 -18.26 -17.00 19.56
C ARG A 164 -16.97 -16.85 18.73
N THR A 165 -16.42 -17.95 18.21
CA THR A 165 -15.21 -17.99 17.39
C THR A 165 -15.42 -17.50 15.95
N SER A 166 -16.62 -17.66 15.38
CA SER A 166 -16.91 -17.24 13.99
C SER A 166 -17.01 -15.72 13.82
N LEU A 167 -17.32 -15.00 14.90
CA LEU A 167 -17.48 -13.55 14.89
C LEU A 167 -16.13 -12.81 14.97
N LYS A 168 -15.13 -13.39 15.66
CA LYS A 168 -13.80 -12.77 15.82
C LYS A 168 -13.08 -12.57 14.49
N GLY A 169 -13.13 -13.57 13.60
CA GLY A 169 -12.55 -13.47 12.25
C GLY A 169 -13.21 -12.36 11.42
N ALA A 170 -14.55 -12.29 11.43
CA ALA A 170 -15.28 -11.26 10.71
C ALA A 170 -15.00 -9.84 11.23
N ILE A 171 -14.80 -9.66 12.54
CA ILE A 171 -14.46 -8.36 13.15
C ILE A 171 -13.09 -7.87 12.67
N THR A 172 -12.05 -8.72 12.70
CA THR A 172 -10.72 -8.34 12.22
C THR A 172 -10.76 -7.91 10.75
N LEU A 173 -11.53 -8.59 9.91
CA LEU A 173 -11.69 -8.24 8.50
C LEU A 173 -12.42 -6.90 8.30
N SER A 174 -13.47 -6.64 9.08
CA SER A 174 -14.18 -5.36 9.05
C SER A 174 -13.27 -4.19 9.48
N ILE A 175 -12.43 -4.39 10.50
CA ILE A 175 -11.46 -3.39 10.95
C ILE A 175 -10.42 -3.13 9.86
N LEU A 176 -9.85 -4.17 9.25
CA LEU A 176 -8.87 -4.02 8.17
C LEU A 176 -9.44 -3.27 6.97
N LEU A 177 -10.69 -3.55 6.57
CA LEU A 177 -11.41 -2.81 5.54
C LEU A 177 -11.63 -1.35 5.92
N GLY A 178 -12.07 -1.08 7.15
CA GLY A 178 -12.33 0.28 7.63
C GLY A 178 -11.07 1.14 7.66
N VAL A 179 -9.98 0.60 8.21
CA VAL A 179 -8.67 1.28 8.22
C VAL A 179 -8.20 1.55 6.80
N PHE A 180 -8.32 0.59 5.89
CA PHE A 180 -7.95 0.80 4.49
C PHE A 180 -8.73 1.95 3.84
N PHE A 181 -10.06 2.00 4.00
CA PHE A 181 -10.86 3.10 3.45
C PHE A 181 -10.51 4.45 4.07
N VAL A 182 -10.22 4.52 5.36
CA VAL A 182 -9.87 5.78 6.04
C VAL A 182 -8.47 6.26 5.65
N CYS A 183 -7.50 5.35 5.58
CA CYS A 183 -6.12 5.71 5.23
C CYS A 183 -5.96 6.06 3.75
N TRP A 184 -6.64 5.34 2.84
CA TRP A 184 -6.50 5.55 1.40
C TRP A 184 -7.57 6.47 0.81
N GLY A 185 -8.71 6.65 1.49
CA GLY A 185 -9.82 7.49 1.03
C GLY A 185 -9.45 8.93 0.69
N PRO A 186 -8.68 9.64 1.53
CA PRO A 186 -8.19 10.99 1.22
C PRO A 186 -7.35 11.02 -0.07
N PHE A 187 -6.50 10.01 -0.28
CA PHE A 187 -5.66 9.92 -1.48
C PHE A 187 -6.51 9.67 -2.74
N PHE A 188 -7.48 8.76 -2.67
CA PHE A 188 -8.42 8.55 -3.78
C PHE A 188 -9.21 9.81 -4.12
N LEU A 189 -9.65 10.55 -3.09
CA LEU A 189 -10.42 11.77 -3.28
C LEU A 189 -9.54 12.88 -3.90
N HIS A 190 -8.29 13.01 -3.46
CA HIS A 190 -7.29 13.88 -4.06
C HIS A 190 -7.02 13.52 -5.53
N LEU A 191 -6.88 12.24 -5.83
CA LEU A 191 -6.64 11.75 -7.18
C LEU A 191 -7.81 12.06 -8.13
N ILE A 192 -9.03 11.83 -7.66
CA ILE A 192 -10.25 12.14 -8.42
C ILE A 192 -10.30 13.63 -8.71
N LEU A 193 -10.03 14.49 -7.71
CA LEU A 193 -10.04 15.95 -7.88
C LEU A 193 -8.94 16.44 -8.84
N PHE A 194 -7.73 15.88 -8.76
CA PHE A 194 -6.63 16.18 -9.69
C PHE A 194 -7.01 15.89 -11.15
N VAL A 195 -7.67 14.75 -11.40
CA VAL A 195 -8.06 14.34 -12.77
C VAL A 195 -9.30 15.12 -13.26
N THR A 196 -10.25 15.42 -12.38
CA THR A 196 -11.55 15.98 -12.81
C THR A 196 -11.58 17.51 -12.90
N CYS A 197 -10.80 18.23 -12.07
CA CYS A 197 -10.91 19.69 -11.97
C CYS A 197 -9.58 20.39 -11.61
N PRO A 198 -8.57 20.43 -12.50
CA PRO A 198 -7.28 21.05 -12.20
C PRO A 198 -7.34 22.58 -11.96
N ASN A 199 -8.31 23.28 -12.58
CA ASN A 199 -8.34 24.76 -12.59
C ASN A 199 -9.45 25.37 -11.72
N HIS A 200 -10.16 24.57 -10.91
CA HIS A 200 -11.28 25.07 -10.12
C HIS A 200 -10.81 25.56 -8.73
N PRO A 201 -11.23 26.74 -8.24
CA PRO A 201 -10.75 27.32 -6.98
C PRO A 201 -11.01 26.44 -5.74
N PHE A 202 -12.05 25.60 -5.76
CA PHE A 202 -12.28 24.59 -4.71
C PHE A 202 -11.17 23.53 -4.63
N CYS A 203 -10.57 23.13 -5.75
CA CYS A 203 -9.48 22.15 -5.75
C CYS A 203 -8.21 22.74 -5.14
N HIS A 204 -7.92 24.01 -5.40
CA HIS A 204 -6.78 24.72 -4.81
C HIS A 204 -6.86 24.76 -3.28
N CYS A 205 -8.06 24.99 -2.74
CA CYS A 205 -8.30 24.98 -1.29
C CYS A 205 -8.17 23.56 -0.71
N TYR A 206 -8.72 22.54 -1.39
CA TYR A 206 -8.58 21.13 -0.98
C TYR A 206 -7.12 20.67 -0.96
N PHE A 207 -6.32 21.04 -1.96
CA PHE A 207 -4.89 20.69 -2.04
C PHE A 207 -4.10 21.23 -0.83
N GLN A 208 -4.46 22.42 -0.33
CA GLN A 208 -3.82 23.02 0.85
C GLN A 208 -4.13 22.25 2.15
N TYR A 209 -5.38 21.80 2.34
CA TYR A 209 -5.76 20.97 3.49
C TYR A 209 -5.21 19.54 3.41
N PHE A 210 -5.16 18.96 2.20
CA PHE A 210 -4.64 17.61 1.98
C PHE A 210 -3.15 17.51 2.37
N ASN A 211 -2.33 18.49 1.97
CA ASN A 211 -0.92 18.52 2.37
C ASN A 211 -0.73 18.53 3.89
N LEU A 212 -1.54 19.31 4.64
CA LEU A 212 -1.51 19.32 6.11
C LEU A 212 -1.92 17.97 6.71
N CYS A 213 -2.95 17.32 6.17
CA CYS A 213 -3.38 16.00 6.63
C CYS A 213 -2.34 14.91 6.33
N VAL A 214 -1.70 14.94 5.16
CA VAL A 214 -0.62 14.01 4.80
C VAL A 214 0.59 14.20 5.71
N ILE A 215 0.99 15.45 5.97
CA ILE A 215 2.06 15.76 6.94
C ILE A 215 1.69 15.21 8.34
N LEU A 216 0.46 15.42 8.81
CA LEU A 216 0.01 14.91 10.11
C LEU A 216 -0.06 13.38 10.18
N VAL A 217 -0.37 12.70 9.08
CA VAL A 217 -0.37 11.23 8.99
C VAL A 217 1.05 10.69 8.94
N ILE A 218 1.95 11.32 8.18
CA ILE A 218 3.38 10.97 8.16
C ILE A 218 3.99 11.18 9.55
N CYS A 219 3.65 12.27 10.25
CA CYS A 219 4.11 12.53 11.61
C CYS A 219 3.50 11.60 12.68
N ASN A 220 2.30 11.04 12.47
CA ASN A 220 1.68 10.06 13.38
C ASN A 220 2.09 8.61 13.10
N SER A 221 2.80 8.36 11.99
CA SER A 221 3.29 7.02 11.64
C SER A 221 4.69 6.72 12.22
N VAL A 222 5.18 7.54 13.15
CA VAL A 222 6.39 7.33 13.95
C VAL A 222 6.02 6.87 15.36
#